data_AF-A0A359H5Y4-F1
#
_entry.id   AF-A0A359H5Y4-F1
#
_cell.length_a   1.000
_cell.length_b   1.000
_cell.length_c   1.000
_cell.angle_alpha   90.00
_cell.angle_beta   90.00
_cell.angle_gamma   90.00
#
_symmetry.space_group_name_H-M   'P 1'
#
loop_
_entity.id
_entity.type
_entity.pdbx_description
1 polymer ?
#
loop_
_entity_poly.entity_id
_entity_poly.type
_entity_poly.pdbx_seq_one_letter_code
_entity_poly.pdbx_strand_id
1 'polypeptide(L)'
;MTQSWNDYPKGVEVKPSGFDEVNIVYDGLLSKSGADLVFLHYGLGDPRSWSNVNTIRMDKGFRGWEKSIRLQNNQITFCFKDSANNWDNNNGFNWTIR
;
A
#
# COMPACT_ATOMS: atom_id res chain seq x y z
N MET A 1 -5.04 -18.22 -1.18
CA MET A 1 -3.90 -17.71 -1.96
C MET A 1 -4.21 -16.28 -2.30
N THR A 2 -3.42 -15.34 -1.80
CA THR A 2 -3.60 -13.92 -2.11
C THR A 2 -3.32 -13.69 -3.59
N GLN A 3 -4.22 -13.03 -4.30
CA GLN A 3 -4.07 -12.80 -5.73
C GLN A 3 -3.13 -11.61 -5.98
N SER A 4 -2.09 -11.81 -6.80
CA SER A 4 -1.29 -10.69 -7.30
C SER A 4 -2.12 -9.82 -8.23
N TRP A 5 -2.01 -8.50 -8.09
CA TRP A 5 -2.66 -7.54 -8.99
C TRP A 5 -1.85 -6.25 -9.09
N ASN A 6 -2.17 -5.42 -10.06
CA ASN A 6 -1.57 -4.10 -10.23
C ASN A 6 -2.61 -3.07 -10.67
N ASP A 7 -2.30 -1.81 -10.39
CA ASP A 7 -2.97 -0.62 -10.89
C ASP A 7 -1.89 0.24 -11.55
N TYR A 8 -1.51 -0.13 -12.78
CA TYR A 8 -0.45 0.54 -13.53
C TYR A 8 -0.65 2.06 -13.66
N PRO A 9 -1.86 2.58 -13.95
CA PRO A 9 -2.08 4.02 -14.00
C PRO A 9 -1.75 4.76 -12.69
N LYS A 10 -1.94 4.09 -11.55
CA LYS A 10 -1.65 4.66 -10.22
C LYS A 10 -0.29 4.25 -9.65
N GLY A 11 0.46 3.40 -10.34
CA GLY A 11 1.77 2.94 -9.91
C GLY A 11 1.73 2.03 -8.68
N VAL A 12 0.66 1.24 -8.50
CA VAL A 12 0.54 0.28 -7.39
C VAL A 12 0.67 -1.14 -7.92
N GLU A 13 1.43 -1.97 -7.22
CA GLU A 13 1.54 -3.40 -7.50
C GLU A 13 1.54 -4.20 -6.19
N VAL A 14 0.78 -5.29 -6.15
CA VAL A 14 0.71 -6.22 -5.03
C VAL A 14 1.13 -7.60 -5.50
N LYS A 15 2.14 -8.18 -4.84
CA LYS A 15 2.69 -9.50 -5.16
C LYS A 15 2.79 -10.37 -3.91
N PRO A 16 2.38 -11.65 -3.97
CA PRO A 16 2.77 -12.62 -2.96
C PRO A 16 4.29 -12.68 -2.82
N SER A 17 4.79 -12.67 -1.59
CA SER A 17 6.23 -12.77 -1.28
C SER A 17 6.57 -13.94 -0.34
N GLY A 18 5.55 -14.60 0.23
CA GLY A 18 5.69 -15.75 1.12
C GLY A 18 4.33 -16.36 1.48
N PHE A 19 4.33 -17.26 2.47
CA PHE A 19 3.09 -17.78 3.04
C PHE A 19 2.39 -16.67 3.85
N ASP A 20 1.19 -16.28 3.43
CA ASP A 20 0.42 -15.16 3.96
C ASP A 20 1.20 -13.82 4.00
N GLU A 21 2.11 -13.61 3.05
CA GLU A 21 2.89 -12.37 2.95
C GLU A 21 2.75 -11.74 1.57
N VAL A 22 2.51 -10.44 1.53
CA VAL A 22 2.44 -9.66 0.30
C VAL A 22 3.44 -8.52 0.33
N ASN A 23 4.14 -8.35 -0.77
CA ASN A 23 4.92 -7.17 -1.06
C ASN A 23 4.06 -6.17 -1.84
N ILE A 24 3.97 -4.94 -1.32
CA ILE A 24 3.30 -3.81 -1.95
C ILE A 24 4.36 -2.89 -2.49
N VAL A 25 4.32 -2.61 -3.78
CA VAL A 25 5.23 -1.69 -4.47
C VAL A 25 4.45 -0.47 -4.95
N TYR A 26 5.03 0.71 -4.75
CA TYR A 26 4.43 2.01 -5.05
C TYR A 26 5.41 2.93 -5.78
N ASP A 27 5.04 3.31 -7.00
CA ASP A 27 5.67 4.40 -7.78
C ASP A 27 4.58 5.34 -8.33
N GLY A 28 3.65 5.70 -7.44
CA GLY A 28 2.49 6.52 -7.77
C GLY A 28 2.70 8.02 -7.58
N LEU A 29 1.61 8.72 -7.28
CA LEU A 29 1.54 10.17 -7.18
C LEU A 29 2.64 10.77 -6.27
N LEU A 30 2.77 10.29 -5.03
CA LEU A 30 3.69 10.88 -4.05
C LEU A 30 5.16 10.65 -4.48
N SER A 31 5.47 9.47 -5.01
CA SER A 31 6.80 9.15 -5.55
C SER A 31 7.18 10.12 -6.66
N LYS A 32 6.27 10.31 -7.63
CA LYS A 32 6.45 11.19 -8.80
C LYS A 32 6.46 12.67 -8.45
N SER A 33 5.81 13.05 -7.35
CA SER A 33 5.83 14.41 -6.81
C SER A 33 7.09 14.71 -5.96
N GLY A 34 8.03 13.78 -5.86
CA GLY A 34 9.31 14.00 -5.18
C GLY A 34 9.27 13.77 -3.67
N ALA A 35 8.36 12.95 -3.17
CA ALA A 35 8.34 12.56 -1.76
C ALA A 35 9.70 12.00 -1.31
N ASP A 36 10.21 12.52 -0.21
CA ASP A 36 11.45 12.09 0.43
C ASP A 36 11.27 10.76 1.18
N LEU A 37 10.06 10.53 1.71
CA LEU A 37 9.61 9.32 2.39
C LEU A 37 8.19 9.00 1.98
N VAL A 38 7.90 7.71 1.80
CA VAL A 38 6.53 7.20 1.65
C VAL A 38 6.24 6.21 2.76
N PHE A 39 5.03 6.28 3.29
CA PHE A 39 4.50 5.38 4.30
C PHE A 39 3.30 4.64 3.72
N LEU A 40 3.23 3.35 4.01
CA LEU A 40 2.05 2.53 3.80
C LEU A 40 1.12 2.72 5.01
N HIS A 41 -0.08 3.22 4.74
CA HIS A 41 -1.15 3.36 5.72
C HIS A 41 -2.19 2.28 5.45
N TYR A 42 -2.37 1.33 6.36
CA TYR A 42 -3.22 0.16 6.12
C TYR A 42 -3.99 -0.26 7.36
N GLY A 43 -5.10 -0.96 7.16
CA GLY A 43 -5.97 -1.46 8.22
C GLY A 43 -6.81 -2.66 7.75
N LEU A 44 -7.43 -3.35 8.69
CA LEU A 44 -8.30 -4.49 8.41
C LEU A 44 -9.71 -4.02 8.07
N GLY A 45 -10.36 -4.66 7.09
CA GLY A 45 -11.76 -4.45 6.78
C GLY A 45 -12.01 -3.67 5.49
N ASP A 46 -13.24 -3.17 5.36
CA ASP A 46 -13.73 -2.47 4.17
C ASP A 46 -13.11 -1.07 4.03
N PRO A 47 -12.91 -0.55 2.81
CA PRO A 47 -12.37 0.78 2.57
C PRO A 47 -13.09 1.93 3.28
N ARG A 48 -14.37 1.76 3.64
CA ARG A 48 -15.17 2.77 4.35
C ARG A 48 -15.12 2.64 5.88
N SER A 49 -14.66 1.51 6.39
CA SER A 49 -14.62 1.23 7.84
C SER A 49 -13.56 0.18 8.13
N TRP A 50 -12.30 0.63 8.10
CA TRP A 50 -11.16 -0.17 8.53
C TRP A 50 -10.82 0.02 10.02
N SER A 51 -10.33 -1.06 10.64
CA SER A 51 -9.85 -1.11 12.03
C SER A 51 -8.38 -1.53 12.06
N ASN A 52 -7.76 -1.52 13.25
CA ASN A 52 -6.36 -1.92 13.44
C ASN A 52 -5.40 -1.21 12.48
N VAL A 53 -5.59 0.11 12.36
CA VAL A 53 -4.88 0.96 11.41
C VAL A 53 -3.43 1.13 11.85
N ASN A 54 -2.52 0.95 10.90
CA ASN A 54 -1.08 1.09 11.09
C ASN A 54 -0.51 1.96 9.97
N THR A 55 0.52 2.74 10.31
CA THR A 55 1.31 3.51 9.36
C THR A 55 2.75 3.08 9.49
N ILE A 56 3.30 2.50 8.42
CA ILE A 56 4.67 2.00 8.43
C ILE A 56 5.47 2.61 7.29
N ARG A 57 6.73 2.94 7.55
CA ARG A 57 7.63 3.48 6.54
C ARG A 57 7.96 2.42 5.50
N MET A 58 7.89 2.82 4.22
CA MET A 58 8.31 1.99 3.09
C MET A 58 9.79 2.16 2.81
N ASP A 59 10.37 1.15 2.19
CA ASP A 59 11.78 1.11 1.81
C ASP A 59 11.90 1.55 0.33
N LYS A 60 12.88 2.40 0.00
CA LYS A 60 13.06 2.88 -1.37
C LYS A 60 13.91 1.88 -2.16
N GLY A 61 13.28 1.17 -3.10
CA GLY A 61 13.93 0.20 -3.98
C GLY A 61 14.08 0.71 -5.41
N PHE A 62 14.58 -0.15 -6.31
CA PHE A 62 14.77 0.16 -7.73
C PHE A 62 13.45 0.42 -8.49
N ARG A 63 12.35 -0.22 -8.04
CA ARG A 63 11.04 -0.19 -8.69
C ARG A 63 10.08 0.85 -8.09
N GLY A 64 10.53 1.61 -7.10
CA GLY A 64 9.70 2.49 -6.27
C GLY A 64 9.82 2.15 -4.79
N TRP A 65 8.82 2.58 -4.02
CA TRP A 65 8.70 2.32 -2.58
C TRP A 65 8.10 0.94 -2.35
N GLU A 66 8.69 0.12 -1.50
CA GLU A 66 8.22 -1.24 -1.24
C GLU A 66 8.06 -1.55 0.24
N LYS A 67 7.09 -2.42 0.55
CA LYS A 67 6.93 -2.98 1.89
C LYS A 67 6.22 -4.32 1.85
N SER A 68 6.79 -5.29 2.56
CA SER A 68 6.11 -6.54 2.85
C SER A 68 5.29 -6.46 4.12
N ILE A 69 4.06 -6.98 4.07
CA ILE A 69 3.19 -7.14 5.23
C ILE A 69 2.62 -8.56 5.26
N ARG A 70 2.40 -9.06 6.48
CA ARG A 70 1.69 -10.31 6.70
C ARG A 70 0.19 -10.09 6.68
N LEU A 71 -0.52 -10.96 5.98
CA LEU A 71 -1.97 -11.04 5.94
C LEU A 71 -2.45 -12.00 7.03
N GLN A 72 -3.50 -11.62 7.75
CA GLN A 72 -4.09 -12.48 8.79
C GLN A 72 -5.47 -12.98 8.35
N ASN A 73 -5.58 -13.61 7.17
CA ASN A 73 -6.84 -14.08 6.55
C ASN A 73 -7.96 -13.03 6.44
N ASN A 74 -7.62 -11.75 6.62
CA ASN A 74 -8.55 -10.64 6.63
C ASN A 74 -8.29 -9.74 5.42
N GLN A 75 -9.36 -9.14 4.91
CA GLN A 75 -9.25 -8.08 3.91
C GLN A 75 -8.44 -6.93 4.51
N ILE A 76 -7.39 -6.50 3.81
CA ILE A 76 -6.63 -5.30 4.14
C ILE A 76 -7.05 -4.19 3.18
N THR A 77 -7.34 -3.02 3.72
CA THR A 77 -7.41 -1.78 2.95
C THR A 77 -6.11 -1.01 3.18
N PHE A 78 -5.58 -0.36 2.14
CA PHE A 78 -4.38 0.46 2.25
C PHE A 78 -4.41 1.71 1.35
N CYS A 79 -3.60 2.69 1.72
CA CYS A 79 -3.24 3.87 0.95
C CYS A 79 -1.83 4.34 1.32
N PHE A 80 -1.39 5.45 0.73
CA PHE A 80 -0.05 5.98 0.93
C PHE A 80 -0.10 7.40 1.46
N LYS A 81 0.90 7.75 2.27
CA LYS A 81 1.17 9.14 2.66
C LYS A 81 2.66 9.44 2.60
N ASP A 82 3.02 10.70 2.48
CA ASP A 82 4.40 11.15 2.59
C ASP A 82 4.71 11.78 3.96
N SER A 83 5.95 12.23 4.15
CA SER A 83 6.40 12.94 5.35
C SER A 83 5.73 14.30 5.55
N ALA A 84 5.29 14.93 4.45
CA ALA A 84 4.66 16.25 4.42
C ALA A 84 3.14 16.21 4.64
N ASN A 85 2.58 15.05 5.00
CA ASN A 85 1.15 14.82 5.20
C ASN A 85 0.27 14.90 3.93
N ASN A 86 0.85 14.73 2.75
CA ASN A 86 0.06 14.47 1.54
C ASN A 86 -0.36 13.00 1.49
N TRP A 87 -1.49 12.74 0.82
CA TRP A 87 -2.09 11.42 0.74
C TRP A 87 -2.35 11.02 -0.70
N ASP A 88 -2.05 9.77 -1.00
CA ASP A 88 -2.55 9.07 -2.17
C ASP A 88 -3.46 7.95 -1.68
N ASN A 89 -4.75 8.28 -1.61
CA ASN A 89 -5.82 7.39 -1.18
C ASN A 89 -6.74 7.00 -2.35
N ASN A 90 -6.20 7.04 -3.59
CA ASN A 90 -6.95 6.77 -4.80
C ASN A 90 -8.26 7.57 -4.88
N ASN A 91 -8.21 8.88 -4.64
CA ASN A 91 -9.40 9.75 -4.59
C ASN A 91 -10.49 9.28 -3.60
N GLY A 92 -10.07 8.72 -2.46
CA GLY A 92 -10.95 8.20 -1.42
C GLY A 92 -11.44 6.75 -1.62
N PHE A 93 -11.07 6.08 -2.71
CA PHE A 93 -11.42 4.66 -2.92
C PHE A 93 -10.48 3.69 -2.19
N ASN A 94 -9.27 4.13 -1.85
CA ASN A 94 -8.18 3.28 -1.34
C ASN A 94 -7.89 2.07 -2.27
N TRP A 95 -7.02 1.17 -1.81
CA TRP A 95 -6.82 -0.14 -2.43
C TRP A 95 -7.08 -1.25 -1.43
N THR A 96 -7.32 -2.47 -1.92
CA THR A 96 -7.61 -3.63 -1.06
C THR A 96 -6.83 -4.88 -1.45
N ILE A 97 -6.57 -5.73 -0.47
CA ILE A 97 -5.93 -7.04 -0.59
C ILE A 97 -6.83 -8.07 0.08
N ARG A 98 -7.03 -9.22 -0.57
CA ARG A 98 -7.83 -10.35 -0.10
C ARG A 98 -7.09 -11.66 -0.35
#